data_AF-A0A1A3GWL3-F1
#
_entry.id   AF-A0A1A3GWL3-F1
#
_cell.length_a   1.000
_cell.length_b   1.000
_cell.length_c   1.000
_cell.angle_alpha   90.00
_cell.angle_beta   90.00
_cell.angle_gamma   90.00
#
_symmetry.space_group_name_H-M   'P 1'
#
loop_
_entity.id
_entity.type
_entity.pdbx_description
1 polymer ?
#
loop_
_entity_poly.entity_id
_entity_poly.type
_entity_poly.pdbx_seq_one_letter_code
_entity_poly.pdbx_strand_id
1 'polypeptide(L)'
;MMRACPADFARLAGYLGFSCDDDSWVKLRNPLTLTHWTMPVVELLMLIGAALALAYALRRVRRDPTGIAIWLASVVYALVTELPRHPPDIFAGTRLGVMLVHNVFSVDFVDGRLPLYIVALYPATITLAYDIVRATGVFERRGAVIGAICVGFVHGCVYGVFDHLGPQLRWWVWNTANPLNHPTLGCVPVSSWVSLAVVGPAAVAFLVHVLIGRRVAAGTPPGAVSLAWRIPLISVLAPVIMGLLSLPTLLSAQHSATQYAVLGVEVAVFFLVAVPVLIQDWRITRRVGTEHPSPYVRVFGVLYLLTFTVLWLAALPDFAGAIDGVTGAGTPTGNLPCAAVCFVIAGYCVAGVSSLSPKTTPAPQAALR
;
A
#
# COMPACT_ATOMS: atom_id res chain seq x y z
N MET A 1 0.29 25.72 -23.38
CA MET A 1 1.63 25.91 -22.77
C MET A 1 2.15 24.51 -22.51
N MET A 2 2.88 23.93 -23.46
CA MET A 2 3.43 22.57 -23.34
C MET A 2 4.26 22.55 -22.06
N ARG A 3 3.89 21.73 -21.08
CA ARG A 3 4.79 21.45 -19.96
C ARG A 3 6.02 20.79 -20.56
N ALA A 4 7.21 21.29 -20.27
CA ALA A 4 8.40 20.66 -20.80
C ALA A 4 8.44 19.23 -20.25
N CYS A 5 8.81 18.26 -21.06
CA CYS A 5 9.04 16.92 -20.53
C CYS A 5 10.40 16.91 -19.82
N PRO A 6 10.48 16.71 -18.48
CA PRO A 6 11.77 16.67 -17.80
C PRO A 6 12.66 15.57 -18.40
N ALA A 7 13.95 15.83 -18.55
CA ALA A 7 14.90 14.90 -19.19
C ALA A 7 14.89 13.51 -18.53
N ASP A 8 14.79 13.45 -17.19
CA ASP A 8 14.66 12.20 -16.46
C ASP A 8 13.36 11.47 -16.78
N PHE A 9 12.24 12.19 -16.92
CA PHE A 9 10.98 11.59 -17.32
C PHE A 9 11.07 11.02 -18.73
N ALA A 10 11.59 11.81 -19.70
CA ALA A 10 11.76 11.38 -21.09
C ALA A 10 12.57 10.08 -21.20
N ARG A 11 13.70 10.01 -20.47
CA ARG A 11 14.56 8.82 -20.43
C ARG A 11 13.84 7.60 -19.88
N LEU A 12 13.11 7.74 -18.77
CA LEU A 12 12.41 6.64 -18.11
C LEU A 12 11.15 6.20 -18.89
N ALA A 13 10.42 7.13 -19.49
CA ALA A 13 9.31 6.84 -20.38
C ALA A 13 9.78 6.09 -21.64
N GLY A 14 10.89 6.53 -22.24
CA GLY A 14 11.53 5.84 -23.36
C GLY A 14 11.95 4.41 -23.02
N TYR A 15 12.48 4.18 -21.81
CA TYR A 15 12.77 2.83 -21.30
C TYR A 15 11.51 1.94 -21.21
N LEU A 16 10.37 2.52 -20.81
CA LEU A 16 9.09 1.82 -20.71
C LEU A 16 8.36 1.69 -22.06
N GLY A 17 8.82 2.39 -23.10
CA GLY A 17 8.31 2.30 -24.47
C GLY A 17 7.20 3.30 -24.81
N PHE A 18 7.12 4.45 -24.13
CA PHE A 18 6.14 5.50 -24.45
C PHE A 18 6.76 6.90 -24.44
N SER A 19 6.12 7.87 -25.10
CA SER A 19 6.57 9.27 -25.16
C SER A 19 5.88 10.15 -24.12
N CYS A 20 6.48 11.30 -23.83
CA CYS A 20 5.98 12.27 -22.87
C CYS A 20 5.32 13.50 -23.51
N ASP A 21 5.02 13.43 -24.80
CA ASP A 21 4.55 14.56 -25.63
C ASP A 21 3.03 14.76 -25.59
N ASP A 22 2.35 14.23 -24.58
CA ASP A 22 0.91 14.03 -24.63
C ASP A 22 0.19 14.73 -23.46
N ASP A 23 -0.49 15.83 -23.79
CA ASP A 23 -1.06 16.85 -22.90
C ASP A 23 -2.53 16.56 -22.46
N SER A 24 -2.92 15.30 -22.31
CA SER A 24 -4.31 14.96 -21.92
C SER A 24 -4.46 14.64 -20.42
N TRP A 25 -5.51 15.18 -19.79
CA TRP A 25 -5.79 14.94 -18.37
C TRP A 25 -6.27 13.51 -18.03
N VAL A 26 -6.91 12.83 -19.00
CA VAL A 26 -7.39 11.45 -18.89
C VAL A 26 -7.11 10.72 -20.20
N LYS A 27 -6.51 9.53 -20.12
CA LYS A 27 -6.25 8.65 -21.27
C LYS A 27 -6.95 7.31 -21.09
N LEU A 28 -7.57 6.85 -22.16
CA LEU A 28 -8.19 5.53 -22.24
C LEU A 28 -7.44 4.70 -23.28
N ARG A 29 -7.00 3.50 -22.89
CA ARG A 29 -6.36 2.52 -23.76
C ARG A 29 -7.11 1.20 -23.68
N ASN A 30 -7.01 0.42 -24.75
CA ASN A 30 -7.53 -0.93 -24.74
C ASN A 30 -6.62 -1.81 -23.85
N PRO A 31 -7.15 -2.45 -22.79
CA PRO A 31 -6.35 -3.32 -21.90
C PRO A 31 -5.65 -4.47 -22.65
N LEU A 32 -6.20 -4.89 -23.79
CA LEU A 32 -5.67 -6.00 -24.60
C LEU A 32 -4.46 -5.60 -25.46
N THR A 33 -4.16 -4.30 -25.56
CA THR A 33 -3.04 -3.77 -26.34
C THR A 33 -1.94 -3.18 -25.46
N LEU A 34 -1.98 -3.43 -24.15
CA LEU A 34 -0.93 -2.99 -23.23
C LEU A 34 0.36 -3.77 -23.49
N THR A 35 1.50 -3.13 -23.22
CA THR A 35 2.86 -3.61 -23.57
C THR A 35 3.20 -4.97 -22.96
N HIS A 36 2.60 -5.30 -21.82
CA HIS A 36 2.82 -6.59 -21.16
C HIS A 36 1.50 -7.17 -20.65
N TRP A 37 1.28 -8.47 -20.86
CA TRP A 37 0.02 -9.15 -20.51
C TRP A 37 -0.32 -9.10 -19.02
N THR A 38 0.67 -8.90 -18.15
CA THR A 38 0.47 -8.79 -16.70
C THR A 38 -0.10 -7.44 -16.27
N MET A 39 0.00 -6.40 -17.11
CA MET A 39 -0.54 -5.07 -16.82
C MET A 39 -2.06 -5.08 -16.63
N PRO A 40 -2.88 -5.60 -17.57
CA PRO A 40 -4.33 -5.67 -17.35
C PRO A 40 -4.70 -6.58 -16.18
N VAL A 41 -3.88 -7.60 -15.87
CA VAL A 41 -4.11 -8.49 -14.70
C VAL A 41 -3.95 -7.74 -13.39
N VAL A 42 -2.84 -7.02 -13.21
CA VAL A 42 -2.59 -6.26 -11.97
C VAL A 42 -3.55 -5.07 -11.84
N GLU A 43 -3.88 -4.42 -12.96
CA GLU A 43 -4.88 -3.34 -12.99
C GLU A 43 -6.23 -3.85 -12.51
N LEU A 44 -6.74 -4.93 -13.10
CA LEU A 44 -8.01 -5.52 -12.71
C LEU A 44 -8.02 -5.98 -11.25
N LEU A 45 -6.93 -6.57 -10.77
CA LEU A 45 -6.80 -6.99 -9.37
C LEU A 45 -7.00 -5.81 -8.40
N MET A 46 -6.30 -4.69 -8.63
CA MET A 46 -6.39 -3.53 -7.74
C MET A 46 -7.77 -2.86 -7.81
N LEU A 47 -8.36 -2.77 -9.01
CA LEU A 47 -9.71 -2.25 -9.20
C LEU A 47 -10.77 -3.12 -8.48
N ILE A 48 -10.69 -4.45 -8.61
CA ILE A 48 -11.56 -5.39 -7.91
C ILE A 48 -11.37 -5.24 -6.40
N GLY A 49 -10.13 -5.15 -5.91
CA GLY A 49 -9.84 -4.93 -4.50
C GLY A 49 -10.49 -3.67 -3.95
N ALA A 50 -10.28 -2.54 -4.63
CA ALA A 50 -10.86 -1.26 -4.24
C ALA A 50 -12.40 -1.29 -4.27
N ALA A 51 -13.01 -1.92 -5.28
CA ALA A 51 -14.45 -2.06 -5.39
C ALA A 51 -15.05 -2.97 -4.31
N LEU A 52 -14.42 -4.11 -4.02
CA LEU A 52 -14.83 -5.02 -2.96
C LEU A 52 -14.71 -4.37 -1.57
N ALA A 53 -13.62 -3.63 -1.33
CA ALA A 53 -13.42 -2.86 -0.10
C ALA A 53 -14.54 -1.82 0.08
N LEU A 54 -14.87 -1.08 -0.98
CA LEU A 54 -15.95 -0.09 -0.98
C LEU A 54 -17.31 -0.75 -0.72
N ALA A 55 -17.64 -1.80 -1.46
CA ALA A 55 -18.90 -2.52 -1.29
C ALA A 55 -19.06 -3.06 0.14
N TYR A 56 -17.99 -3.60 0.71
CA TYR A 56 -17.98 -4.08 2.10
C TYR A 56 -18.13 -2.92 3.11
N ALA A 57 -17.46 -1.80 2.89
CA ALA A 57 -17.57 -0.60 3.71
C ALA A 57 -18.98 0.01 3.69
N LEU A 58 -19.59 0.13 2.51
CA LEU A 58 -20.94 0.69 2.35
C LEU A 58 -22.01 -0.15 3.04
N ARG A 59 -21.87 -1.48 3.07
CA ARG A 59 -22.81 -2.38 3.79
C ARG A 59 -22.80 -2.16 5.30
N ARG A 60 -21.69 -1.66 5.87
CA ARG A 60 -21.54 -1.45 7.32
C ARG A 60 -21.58 0.01 7.76
N VAL A 61 -21.57 0.96 6.84
CA VAL A 61 -21.38 2.41 7.13
C VAL A 61 -22.33 2.97 8.19
N ARG A 62 -23.59 2.51 8.24
CA ARG A 62 -24.57 2.98 9.23
C ARG A 62 -24.26 2.52 10.66
N ARG A 63 -23.62 1.36 10.82
CA ARG A 63 -23.23 0.80 12.12
C ARG A 63 -21.78 1.16 12.48
N ASP A 64 -20.92 1.14 11.47
CA ASP A 64 -19.49 1.35 11.60
C ASP A 64 -18.94 2.09 10.36
N PRO A 65 -18.79 3.42 10.42
CA PRO A 65 -18.23 4.21 9.33
C PRO A 65 -16.71 4.09 9.17
N THR A 66 -16.01 3.34 10.03
CA THR A 66 -14.55 3.18 9.95
C THR A 66 -14.11 2.63 8.60
N GLY A 67 -14.88 1.71 8.02
CA GLY A 67 -14.58 1.09 6.72
C GLY A 67 -14.64 2.07 5.56
N ILE A 68 -15.64 2.97 5.53
CA ILE A 68 -15.71 3.96 4.46
C ILE A 68 -14.66 5.05 4.64
N ALA A 69 -14.33 5.35 5.90
CA ALA A 69 -13.31 6.34 6.22
C ALA A 69 -11.92 5.87 5.80
N ILE A 70 -11.53 4.62 6.07
CA ILE A 70 -10.24 4.09 5.62
C ILE A 70 -10.15 4.09 4.10
N TRP A 71 -11.22 3.71 3.41
CA TRP A 71 -11.27 3.69 1.94
C TRP A 71 -11.10 5.09 1.34
N LEU A 72 -11.93 6.05 1.78
CA LEU A 72 -11.88 7.43 1.26
C LEU A 72 -10.57 8.13 1.65
N ALA A 73 -10.09 7.95 2.89
CA ALA A 73 -8.82 8.51 3.31
C ALA A 73 -7.66 7.94 2.50
N SER A 74 -7.69 6.65 2.14
CA SER A 74 -6.65 6.04 1.31
C SER A 74 -6.63 6.58 -0.11
N VAL A 75 -7.81 6.83 -0.72
CA VAL A 75 -7.91 7.46 -2.05
C VAL A 75 -7.34 8.88 -2.01
N VAL A 76 -7.76 9.70 -1.06
CA VAL A 76 -7.29 11.10 -0.97
C VAL A 76 -5.80 11.13 -0.60
N TYR A 77 -5.34 10.24 0.28
CA TYR A 77 -3.92 10.05 0.59
C TYR A 77 -3.11 9.67 -0.65
N ALA A 78 -3.61 8.76 -1.50
CA ALA A 78 -2.97 8.44 -2.78
C ALA A 78 -2.79 9.69 -3.64
N LEU A 79 -3.87 10.47 -3.84
CA LEU A 79 -3.80 11.70 -4.63
C LEU A 79 -2.80 12.72 -4.05
N VAL A 80 -2.82 12.92 -2.72
CA VAL A 80 -1.92 13.86 -2.05
C VAL A 80 -0.46 13.40 -2.11
N THR A 81 -0.19 12.09 -2.14
CA THR A 81 1.19 11.57 -2.19
C THR A 81 1.73 11.34 -3.58
N GLU A 82 0.88 11.00 -4.56
CA GLU A 82 1.30 10.70 -5.93
C GLU A 82 1.39 11.96 -6.81
N LEU A 83 0.47 12.92 -6.67
CA LEU A 83 0.53 14.16 -7.46
C LEU A 83 1.87 14.91 -7.31
N PRO A 84 2.43 15.07 -6.09
CA PRO A 84 3.74 15.70 -5.92
C PRO A 84 4.91 14.90 -6.52
N ARG A 85 4.78 13.59 -6.74
CA ARG A 85 5.81 12.76 -7.40
C ARG A 85 5.86 12.94 -8.90
N HIS A 86 4.92 13.69 -9.46
CA HIS A 86 4.98 14.23 -10.81
C HIS A 86 5.24 15.74 -10.75
N PRO A 87 6.40 16.14 -10.19
CA PRO A 87 6.67 17.53 -9.88
C PRO A 87 6.72 18.36 -11.17
N PRO A 88 6.35 19.64 -11.11
CA PRO A 88 6.60 20.56 -12.21
C PRO A 88 8.11 20.68 -12.49
N ASP A 89 8.44 21.06 -13.73
CA ASP A 89 9.82 21.07 -14.26
C ASP A 89 10.80 21.92 -13.44
N ILE A 90 10.29 22.85 -12.64
CA ILE A 90 11.07 23.67 -11.71
C ILE A 90 11.85 22.85 -10.67
N PHE A 91 11.45 21.61 -10.41
CA PHE A 91 12.14 20.70 -9.50
C PHE A 91 13.10 19.73 -10.21
N ALA A 92 13.25 19.84 -11.54
CA ALA A 92 14.20 19.02 -12.29
C ALA A 92 15.64 19.24 -11.78
N GLY A 93 16.41 18.16 -11.64
CA GLY A 93 17.76 18.20 -11.08
C GLY A 93 17.84 18.41 -9.56
N THR A 94 16.70 18.51 -8.86
CA THR A 94 16.65 18.55 -7.39
C THR A 94 16.31 17.18 -6.81
N ARG A 95 16.45 17.02 -5.49
CA ARG A 95 16.01 15.80 -4.77
C ARG A 95 14.50 15.56 -4.88
N LEU A 96 13.72 16.62 -5.14
CA LEU A 96 12.28 16.57 -5.36
C LEU A 96 11.90 16.31 -6.82
N GLY A 97 12.89 16.01 -7.69
CA GLY A 97 12.66 15.64 -9.08
C GLY A 97 12.01 14.27 -9.23
N VAL A 98 11.87 13.80 -10.48
CA VAL A 98 11.21 12.54 -10.84
C VAL A 98 11.80 11.37 -10.04
N MET A 99 10.96 10.73 -9.20
CA MET A 99 11.36 9.56 -8.41
C MET A 99 11.11 8.25 -9.15
N LEU A 100 10.02 8.17 -9.90
CA LEU A 100 9.65 7.00 -10.67
C LEU A 100 8.79 7.42 -11.86
N VAL A 101 8.66 6.52 -12.83
CA VAL A 101 7.70 6.65 -13.92
C VAL A 101 6.92 5.35 -14.01
N HIS A 102 5.58 5.44 -13.93
CA HIS A 102 4.71 4.31 -14.22
C HIS A 102 4.63 4.07 -15.72
N ASN A 103 4.42 2.81 -16.11
CA ASN A 103 4.00 2.52 -17.46
C ASN A 103 2.55 2.98 -17.66
N VAL A 104 2.10 2.99 -18.91
CA VAL A 104 0.76 3.43 -19.28
C VAL A 104 -0.22 2.27 -19.22
N PHE A 105 -1.33 2.45 -18.50
CA PHE A 105 -2.36 1.43 -18.31
C PHE A 105 -3.64 1.78 -19.09
N SER A 106 -4.72 1.03 -18.85
CA SER A 106 -5.99 1.23 -19.54
C SER A 106 -6.59 2.59 -19.22
N VAL A 107 -6.46 3.05 -17.97
CA VAL A 107 -6.90 4.37 -17.55
C VAL A 107 -5.75 5.09 -16.84
N ASP A 108 -5.29 6.20 -17.42
CA ASP A 108 -4.29 7.06 -16.79
C ASP A 108 -4.80 8.50 -16.65
N PHE A 109 -4.33 9.17 -15.61
CA PHE A 109 -4.55 10.58 -15.34
C PHE A 109 -3.26 11.38 -15.48
N VAL A 110 -3.39 12.71 -15.52
CA VAL A 110 -2.27 13.67 -15.43
C VAL A 110 -1.21 13.36 -16.49
N ASP A 111 -1.56 13.55 -17.76
CA ASP A 111 -0.63 13.41 -18.89
C ASP A 111 -0.10 11.97 -19.07
N GLY A 112 -0.80 10.97 -18.51
CA GLY A 112 -0.38 9.56 -18.54
C GLY A 112 0.60 9.19 -17.42
N ARG A 113 0.67 9.97 -16.35
CA ARG A 113 1.66 9.79 -15.27
C ARG A 113 1.09 9.07 -14.04
N LEU A 114 -0.23 9.14 -13.83
CA LEU A 114 -0.90 8.52 -12.70
C LEU A 114 -1.93 7.48 -13.16
N PRO A 115 -1.55 6.19 -13.24
CA PRO A 115 -2.48 5.12 -13.57
C PRO A 115 -3.59 4.95 -12.53
N LEU A 116 -4.81 4.65 -12.99
CA LEU A 116 -5.95 4.40 -12.10
C LEU A 116 -5.69 3.23 -11.16
N TYR A 117 -4.96 2.20 -11.59
CA TYR A 117 -4.65 1.06 -10.73
C TYR A 117 -3.76 1.45 -9.53
N ILE A 118 -2.91 2.47 -9.65
CA ILE A 118 -2.13 3.01 -8.53
C ILE A 118 -3.05 3.72 -7.55
N VAL A 119 -4.01 4.52 -8.05
CA VAL A 119 -5.02 5.13 -7.17
C VAL A 119 -5.86 4.07 -6.47
N ALA A 120 -6.17 2.95 -7.13
CA ALA A 120 -6.93 1.84 -6.58
C ALA A 120 -6.11 0.92 -5.64
N LEU A 121 -4.80 0.82 -5.85
CA LEU A 121 -3.88 0.05 -5.01
C LEU A 121 -4.02 0.45 -3.55
N TYR A 122 -4.00 1.76 -3.27
CA TYR A 122 -4.06 2.32 -1.93
C TYR A 122 -5.30 1.88 -1.14
N PRO A 123 -6.56 2.17 -1.57
CA PRO A 123 -7.73 1.70 -0.85
C PRO A 123 -7.85 0.17 -0.84
N ALA A 124 -7.32 -0.55 -1.82
CA ALA A 124 -7.33 -2.01 -1.81
C ALA A 124 -6.41 -2.57 -0.70
N THR A 125 -5.13 -2.21 -0.70
CA THR A 125 -4.12 -2.80 0.19
C THR A 125 -4.13 -2.20 1.59
N ILE A 126 -4.38 -0.88 1.74
CA ILE A 126 -4.48 -0.25 3.07
C ILE A 126 -5.72 -0.78 3.80
N THR A 127 -6.86 -0.92 3.11
CA THR A 127 -8.04 -1.54 3.73
C THR A 127 -7.78 -3.00 4.07
N LEU A 128 -7.07 -3.75 3.22
CA LEU A 128 -6.73 -5.15 3.47
C LEU A 128 -5.89 -5.27 4.75
N ALA A 129 -4.81 -4.49 4.87
CA ALA A 129 -3.96 -4.48 6.05
C ALA A 129 -4.73 -4.01 7.31
N TYR A 130 -5.54 -2.95 7.19
CA TYR A 130 -6.34 -2.43 8.29
C TYR A 130 -7.33 -3.47 8.81
N ASP A 131 -8.10 -4.11 7.92
CA ASP A 131 -9.09 -5.12 8.30
C ASP A 131 -8.42 -6.40 8.82
N ILE A 132 -7.22 -6.77 8.34
CA ILE A 132 -6.45 -7.88 8.93
C ILE A 132 -6.17 -7.59 10.41
N VAL A 133 -5.57 -6.44 10.71
CA VAL A 133 -5.19 -6.07 12.08
C VAL A 133 -6.43 -5.89 12.95
N ARG A 134 -7.47 -5.24 12.42
CA ARG A 134 -8.71 -5.03 13.15
C ARG A 134 -9.45 -6.34 13.45
N ALA A 135 -9.50 -7.27 12.50
CA ALA A 135 -10.11 -8.58 12.73
C ALA A 135 -9.39 -9.37 13.83
N THR A 136 -8.08 -9.15 14.00
CA THR A 136 -7.35 -9.78 15.11
C THR A 136 -7.69 -9.17 16.47
N GLY A 137 -8.27 -7.97 16.58
CA GLY A 137 -8.63 -7.34 17.87
C GLY A 137 -7.51 -6.49 18.51
N VAL A 138 -6.45 -6.18 17.76
CA VAL A 138 -5.28 -5.44 18.27
C VAL A 138 -5.63 -4.01 18.69
N PHE A 139 -6.50 -3.34 17.94
CA PHE A 139 -6.88 -1.97 18.24
C PHE A 139 -7.61 -1.86 19.58
N GLU A 140 -8.46 -2.84 19.89
CA GLU A 140 -9.26 -2.91 21.11
C GLU A 140 -8.39 -3.23 22.33
N ARG A 141 -7.39 -4.11 22.17
CA ARG A 141 -6.55 -4.58 23.29
C ARG A 141 -5.30 -3.75 23.52
N ARG A 142 -4.73 -3.15 22.46
CA ARG A 142 -3.40 -2.49 22.50
C ARG A 142 -3.43 -1.05 22.03
N GLY A 143 -4.58 -0.55 21.59
CA GLY A 143 -4.80 0.84 21.23
C GLY A 143 -4.26 1.22 19.85
N ALA A 144 -4.41 2.52 19.55
CA ALA A 144 -4.20 3.07 18.22
C ALA A 144 -2.77 2.94 17.70
N VAL A 145 -1.76 3.17 18.56
CA VAL A 145 -0.34 3.19 18.15
C VAL A 145 0.13 1.81 17.75
N ILE A 146 -0.09 0.80 18.61
CA ILE A 146 0.31 -0.58 18.32
C ILE A 146 -0.48 -1.13 17.14
N GLY A 147 -1.78 -0.85 17.05
CA GLY A 147 -2.59 -1.22 15.89
C GLY A 147 -2.06 -0.60 14.59
N ALA A 148 -1.69 0.68 14.61
CA ALA A 148 -1.11 1.36 13.45
C ALA A 148 0.23 0.77 13.01
N ILE A 149 1.12 0.45 13.96
CA ILE A 149 2.39 -0.24 13.68
C ILE A 149 2.11 -1.60 13.02
N CYS A 150 1.16 -2.36 13.54
CA CYS A 150 0.76 -3.63 12.92
C CYS A 150 0.20 -3.44 11.50
N VAL A 151 -0.58 -2.37 11.25
CA VAL A 151 -1.12 -2.10 9.91
C VAL A 151 -0.02 -1.73 8.94
N GLY A 152 0.92 -0.88 9.34
CA GLY A 152 2.09 -0.53 8.52
C GLY A 152 2.93 -1.77 8.19
N PHE A 153 3.17 -2.63 9.17
CA PHE A 153 3.91 -3.88 8.96
C PHE A 153 3.19 -4.82 7.96
N VAL A 154 1.90 -5.10 8.17
CA VAL A 154 1.13 -5.98 7.28
C VAL A 154 1.03 -5.38 5.87
N HIS A 155 0.77 -4.07 5.76
CA HIS A 155 0.76 -3.39 4.47
C HIS A 155 2.13 -3.47 3.79
N GLY A 156 3.22 -3.27 4.54
CA GLY A 156 4.58 -3.42 4.05
C GLY A 156 4.84 -4.78 3.44
N CYS A 157 4.38 -5.86 4.08
CA CYS A 157 4.47 -7.22 3.52
C CYS A 157 3.59 -7.42 2.28
N VAL A 158 2.35 -6.93 2.29
CA VAL A 158 1.49 -7.01 1.09
C VAL A 158 2.14 -6.25 -0.06
N TYR A 159 2.54 -5.00 0.16
CA TYR A 159 3.18 -4.16 -0.84
C TYR A 159 4.51 -4.72 -1.34
N GLY A 160 5.33 -5.30 -0.47
CA GLY A 160 6.62 -5.89 -0.85
C GLY A 160 6.51 -7.03 -1.86
N VAL A 161 5.40 -7.78 -1.87
CA VAL A 161 5.12 -8.80 -2.91
C VAL A 161 4.94 -8.16 -4.29
N PHE A 162 4.27 -7.02 -4.34
CA PHE A 162 4.01 -6.25 -5.56
C PHE A 162 5.23 -5.46 -6.03
N ASP A 163 5.89 -4.77 -5.10
CA ASP A 163 6.94 -3.79 -5.39
C ASP A 163 8.23 -4.45 -5.89
N HIS A 164 8.59 -5.62 -5.35
CA HIS A 164 9.73 -6.40 -5.84
C HIS A 164 9.50 -7.09 -7.19
N LEU A 165 8.28 -7.06 -7.73
CA LEU A 165 7.96 -7.66 -9.03
C LEU A 165 7.78 -6.62 -10.14
N GLY A 166 7.18 -5.47 -9.82
CA GLY A 166 6.74 -4.51 -10.83
C GLY A 166 7.83 -3.96 -11.75
N PRO A 167 9.03 -3.58 -11.27
CA PRO A 167 10.10 -3.11 -12.14
C PRO A 167 10.56 -4.17 -13.15
N GLN A 168 10.63 -5.43 -12.72
CA GLN A 168 11.02 -6.54 -13.60
C GLN A 168 10.00 -6.74 -14.74
N LEU A 169 8.71 -6.55 -14.46
CA LEU A 169 7.61 -6.64 -15.42
C LEU A 169 7.29 -5.31 -16.13
N ARG A 170 8.12 -4.28 -15.93
CA ARG A 170 7.98 -2.94 -16.49
C ARG A 170 6.62 -2.28 -16.20
N TRP A 171 6.05 -2.52 -15.03
CA TRP A 171 4.87 -1.77 -14.56
C TRP A 171 5.23 -0.33 -14.20
N TRP A 172 6.45 -0.12 -13.71
CA TRP A 172 7.08 1.18 -13.53
C TRP A 172 8.60 1.02 -13.53
N VAL A 173 9.31 2.13 -13.50
CA VAL A 173 10.77 2.16 -13.32
C VAL A 173 11.15 3.21 -12.28
N TRP A 174 12.10 2.85 -11.41
CA TRP A 174 12.67 3.77 -10.43
C TRP A 174 13.75 4.64 -11.07
N ASN A 175 13.79 5.93 -10.72
CA ASN A 175 14.89 6.80 -11.11
C ASN A 175 16.12 6.55 -10.23
N THR A 176 17.02 5.68 -10.66
CA THR A 176 18.23 5.34 -9.89
C THR A 176 19.20 6.51 -9.70
N ALA A 177 19.05 7.60 -10.46
CA ALA A 177 19.83 8.83 -10.27
C ALA A 177 19.31 9.69 -9.10
N ASN A 178 18.07 9.47 -8.63
CA ASN A 178 17.51 10.24 -7.54
C ASN A 178 18.03 9.72 -6.18
N PRO A 179 18.66 10.55 -5.33
CA PRO A 179 19.21 10.10 -4.05
C PRO A 179 18.13 9.62 -3.07
N LEU A 180 16.88 10.04 -3.21
CA LEU A 180 15.77 9.55 -2.39
C LEU A 180 15.40 8.08 -2.69
N ASN A 181 15.83 7.55 -3.83
CA ASN A 181 15.63 6.15 -4.20
C ASN A 181 16.74 5.22 -3.69
N HIS A 182 17.65 5.74 -2.86
CA HIS A 182 18.70 4.96 -2.23
C HIS A 182 18.50 4.90 -0.71
N PRO A 183 18.95 3.82 -0.06
CA PRO A 183 19.47 2.59 -0.66
C PRO A 183 18.40 1.70 -1.31
N THR A 184 18.82 0.69 -2.08
CA THR A 184 17.92 -0.29 -2.70
C THR A 184 18.11 -1.71 -2.15
N LEU A 185 17.04 -2.50 -2.22
CA LEU A 185 17.04 -3.95 -2.02
C LEU A 185 16.64 -4.62 -3.34
N GLY A 186 17.62 -5.10 -4.08
CA GLY A 186 17.45 -5.36 -5.52
C GLY A 186 17.13 -4.05 -6.25
N CYS A 187 16.11 -4.04 -7.09
CA CYS A 187 15.65 -2.85 -7.80
C CYS A 187 14.77 -1.89 -6.98
N VAL A 188 14.41 -2.24 -5.75
CA VAL A 188 13.42 -1.50 -4.94
C VAL A 188 14.09 -0.56 -3.94
N PRO A 189 13.80 0.75 -3.95
CA PRO A 189 14.26 1.66 -2.91
C PRO A 189 13.68 1.33 -1.53
N VAL A 190 14.56 1.06 -0.56
CA VAL A 190 14.16 0.74 0.82
C VAL A 190 13.52 1.95 1.49
N SER A 191 14.01 3.16 1.20
CA SER A 191 13.41 4.42 1.64
C SER A 191 11.94 4.55 1.22
N SER A 192 11.66 4.28 -0.06
CA SER A 192 10.31 4.29 -0.61
C SER A 192 9.42 3.26 0.08
N TRP A 193 9.91 2.02 0.22
CA TRP A 193 9.15 0.96 0.88
C TRP A 193 8.80 1.32 2.33
N VAL A 194 9.77 1.79 3.11
CA VAL A 194 9.55 2.16 4.52
C VAL A 194 8.60 3.35 4.62
N SER A 195 8.87 4.46 3.94
CA SER A 195 8.04 5.66 4.05
C SER A 195 6.63 5.44 3.49
N LEU A 196 6.51 4.93 2.27
CA LEU A 196 5.24 4.87 1.55
C LEU A 196 4.40 3.64 1.87
N ALA A 197 5.04 2.49 2.08
CA ALA A 197 4.32 1.23 2.26
C ALA A 197 4.29 0.74 3.70
N VAL A 198 5.06 1.34 4.61
CA VAL A 198 4.98 1.02 6.05
C VAL A 198 4.44 2.21 6.83
N VAL A 199 5.17 3.33 6.84
CA VAL A 199 4.88 4.49 7.70
C VAL A 199 3.60 5.21 7.27
N GLY A 200 3.40 5.44 5.98
CA GLY A 200 2.20 6.08 5.44
C GLY A 200 0.89 5.37 5.83
N PRO A 201 0.73 4.07 5.51
CA PRO A 201 -0.42 3.26 5.92
C PRO A 201 -0.61 3.19 7.43
N ALA A 202 0.48 3.13 8.21
CA ALA A 202 0.41 3.22 9.67
C ALA A 202 -0.17 4.57 10.13
N ALA A 203 0.27 5.69 9.54
CA ALA A 203 -0.23 7.01 9.86
C ALA A 203 -1.71 7.17 9.51
N VAL A 204 -2.15 6.68 8.34
CA VAL A 204 -3.56 6.65 7.96
C VAL A 204 -4.37 5.81 8.97
N ALA A 205 -3.90 4.60 9.31
CA ALA A 205 -4.59 3.72 10.25
C ALA A 205 -4.68 4.33 11.66
N PHE A 206 -3.61 4.96 12.14
CA PHE A 206 -3.58 5.67 13.41
C PHE A 206 -4.62 6.78 13.45
N LEU A 207 -4.62 7.66 12.45
CA LEU A 207 -5.51 8.82 12.38
C LEU A 207 -6.98 8.38 12.22
N VAL A 208 -7.27 7.39 11.37
CA VAL A 208 -8.62 6.80 11.24
C VAL A 208 -9.08 6.23 12.57
N HIS A 209 -8.24 5.44 13.26
CA HIS A 209 -8.63 4.85 14.53
C HIS A 209 -8.87 5.93 15.60
N VAL A 210 -7.98 6.90 15.75
CA VAL A 210 -8.11 7.97 16.76
C VAL A 210 -9.32 8.87 16.50
N LEU A 211 -9.54 9.27 15.25
CA LEU A 211 -10.57 10.25 14.90
C LEU A 211 -11.96 9.64 14.69
N ILE A 212 -12.03 8.34 14.40
CA ILE A 212 -13.27 7.64 14.01
C ILE A 212 -13.44 6.36 14.83
N GLY A 213 -12.48 5.43 14.75
CA GLY A 213 -12.56 4.11 15.39
C GLY A 213 -12.88 4.15 16.89
N ARG A 214 -12.20 5.01 17.66
CA ARG A 214 -12.44 5.18 19.11
C ARG A 214 -13.88 5.61 19.42
N ARG A 215 -14.48 6.45 18.58
CA ARG A 215 -15.86 6.89 18.77
C ARG A 215 -16.87 5.79 18.45
N VAL A 216 -16.60 5.01 17.41
CA VAL A 216 -17.39 3.82 17.10
C VAL A 216 -17.34 2.82 18.26
N ALA A 217 -16.15 2.55 18.81
CA ALA A 217 -15.98 1.68 19.97
C ALA A 217 -16.69 2.22 21.23
N ALA A 218 -16.78 3.54 21.39
CA ALA A 218 -17.52 4.20 22.46
C ALA A 218 -19.04 4.32 22.21
N GLY A 219 -19.57 3.72 21.13
CA GLY A 219 -21.00 3.76 20.80
C GLY A 219 -21.51 5.11 20.28
N THR A 220 -20.61 6.02 19.90
CA THR A 220 -20.94 7.38 19.40
C THR A 220 -20.39 7.61 17.99
N PRO A 221 -20.79 6.78 17.00
CA PRO A 221 -20.21 6.85 15.66
C PRO A 221 -20.39 8.25 15.04
N PRO A 222 -19.35 8.80 14.39
CA PRO A 222 -19.44 10.12 13.78
C PRO A 222 -20.47 10.13 12.63
N GLY A 223 -21.33 11.16 12.60
CA GLY A 223 -22.25 11.40 11.50
C GLY A 223 -21.55 11.85 10.21
N ALA A 224 -22.31 11.96 9.11
CA ALA A 224 -21.79 12.25 7.78
C ALA A 224 -20.97 13.56 7.69
N VAL A 225 -21.45 14.64 8.32
CA VAL A 225 -20.74 15.94 8.34
C VAL A 225 -19.40 15.81 9.08
N SER A 226 -19.35 15.03 10.16
CA SER A 226 -18.11 14.79 10.90
C SER A 226 -17.10 13.99 10.08
N LEU A 227 -17.58 13.01 9.30
CA LEU A 227 -16.74 12.25 8.38
C LEU A 227 -16.20 13.14 7.25
N ALA A 228 -17.03 14.02 6.70
CA ALA A 228 -16.69 14.86 5.55
C ALA A 228 -15.45 15.74 5.78
N TRP A 229 -15.22 16.25 6.99
CA TRP A 229 -13.99 17.01 7.30
C TRP A 229 -12.86 16.15 7.87
N ARG A 230 -13.18 15.05 8.56
CA ARG A 230 -12.14 14.15 9.12
C ARG A 230 -11.34 13.45 8.04
N ILE A 231 -12.00 13.01 6.97
CA ILE A 231 -11.34 12.31 5.86
C ILE A 231 -10.25 13.17 5.20
N PRO A 232 -10.52 14.41 4.72
CA PRO A 232 -9.47 15.24 4.15
C PRO A 232 -8.41 15.60 5.19
N LEU A 233 -8.79 15.85 6.46
CA LEU A 233 -7.81 16.07 7.52
C LEU A 233 -6.87 14.88 7.72
N ILE A 234 -7.39 13.65 7.79
CA ILE A 234 -6.59 12.42 7.90
C ILE A 234 -5.61 12.33 6.73
N SER A 235 -6.11 12.61 5.53
CA SER A 235 -5.34 12.45 4.29
C SER A 235 -4.24 13.49 4.12
N VAL A 236 -4.39 14.67 4.73
CA VAL A 236 -3.35 15.72 4.77
C VAL A 236 -2.37 15.48 5.93
N LEU A 237 -2.85 15.04 7.10
CA LEU A 237 -1.99 14.77 8.25
C LEU A 237 -1.13 13.51 8.07
N ALA A 238 -1.61 12.48 7.36
CA ALA A 238 -0.85 11.25 7.18
C ALA A 238 0.49 11.46 6.45
N PRO A 239 0.57 12.19 5.31
CA PRO A 239 1.84 12.56 4.69
C PRO A 239 2.73 13.43 5.59
N VAL A 240 2.16 14.30 6.43
CA VAL A 240 2.92 15.11 7.39
C VAL A 240 3.58 14.21 8.44
N ILE A 241 2.81 13.29 9.03
CA ILE A 241 3.34 12.30 9.98
C ILE A 241 4.40 11.44 9.31
N MET A 242 4.16 10.98 8.09
CA MET A 242 5.11 10.20 7.30
C MET A 242 6.41 10.98 7.07
N GLY A 243 6.33 12.24 6.65
CA GLY A 243 7.48 13.10 6.43
C GLY A 243 8.29 13.34 7.72
N LEU A 244 7.61 13.60 8.84
CA LEU A 244 8.23 13.76 10.15
C LEU A 244 8.95 12.49 10.60
N LEU A 245 8.30 11.33 10.46
CA LEU A 245 8.89 10.04 10.82
C LEU A 245 10.01 9.60 9.86
N SER A 246 10.02 10.11 8.62
CA SER A 246 11.08 9.86 7.65
C SER A 246 12.26 10.84 7.75
N LEU A 247 12.22 11.82 8.68
CA LEU A 247 13.31 12.78 8.88
C LEU A 247 14.67 12.11 9.18
N PRO A 248 14.77 11.09 10.05
CA PRO A 248 16.05 10.41 10.28
C PRO A 248 16.65 9.87 8.99
N THR A 249 15.82 9.20 8.18
CA THR A 249 16.21 8.68 6.86
C THR A 249 16.66 9.82 5.94
N LEU A 250 15.91 10.92 5.85
CA LEU A 250 16.25 12.08 5.01
C LEU A 250 17.56 12.75 5.43
N LEU A 251 17.80 12.89 6.74
CA LEU A 251 19.02 13.49 7.30
C LEU A 251 20.24 12.60 7.10
N SER A 252 20.04 11.27 7.07
CA SER A 252 21.10 10.29 6.84
C SER A 252 21.49 10.09 5.36
N ALA A 253 20.75 10.69 4.42
CA ALA A 253 20.91 10.46 2.97
C ALA A 253 22.27 10.85 2.37
N GLN A 254 23.14 11.53 3.12
CA GLN A 254 24.51 11.85 2.69
C GLN A 254 25.49 10.69 2.90
N HIS A 255 25.15 9.72 3.74
CA HIS A 255 26.04 8.62 4.11
C HIS A 255 25.30 7.28 3.98
N SER A 256 25.61 6.52 2.92
CA SER A 256 24.90 5.28 2.58
C SER A 256 24.84 4.29 3.75
N ALA A 257 25.95 4.06 4.45
CA ALA A 257 25.98 3.14 5.61
C ALA A 257 25.06 3.59 6.76
N THR A 258 25.06 4.88 7.08
CA THR A 258 24.18 5.46 8.10
C THR A 258 22.72 5.34 7.68
N GLN A 259 22.42 5.58 6.40
CA GLN A 259 21.07 5.47 5.87
C GLN A 259 20.54 4.04 5.91
N TYR A 260 21.36 3.04 5.57
CA TYR A 260 21.02 1.62 5.76
C TYR A 260 20.73 1.30 7.23
N ALA A 261 21.55 1.80 8.16
CA ALA A 261 21.36 1.55 9.59
C ALA A 261 20.04 2.16 10.09
N VAL A 262 19.75 3.41 9.71
CA VAL A 262 18.51 4.10 10.09
C VAL A 262 17.29 3.36 9.56
N LEU A 263 17.26 3.05 8.26
CA LEU A 263 16.16 2.30 7.65
C LEU A 263 16.02 0.89 8.26
N GLY A 264 17.14 0.23 8.55
CA GLY A 264 17.15 -1.07 9.22
C GLY A 264 16.52 -1.01 10.61
N VAL A 265 16.81 0.04 11.39
CA VAL A 265 16.19 0.28 12.71
C VAL A 265 14.70 0.56 12.56
N GLU A 266 14.29 1.40 11.61
CA GLU A 266 12.88 1.69 11.35
C GLU A 266 12.10 0.41 11.03
N VAL A 267 12.60 -0.43 10.12
CA VAL A 267 12.01 -1.74 9.79
C VAL A 267 12.00 -2.66 11.01
N ALA A 268 13.09 -2.71 11.77
CA ALA A 268 13.21 -3.56 12.95
C ALA A 268 12.17 -3.18 14.02
N VAL A 269 11.90 -1.89 14.25
CA VAL A 269 10.87 -1.44 15.20
C VAL A 269 9.49 -1.96 14.78
N PHE A 270 9.12 -1.82 13.52
CA PHE A 270 7.84 -2.34 13.03
C PHE A 270 7.75 -3.86 13.16
N PHE A 271 8.81 -4.58 12.79
CA PHE A 271 8.87 -6.04 12.87
C PHE A 271 8.78 -6.54 14.32
N LEU A 272 9.64 -6.03 15.20
CA LEU A 272 9.77 -6.49 16.60
C LEU A 272 8.53 -6.17 17.43
N VAL A 273 7.73 -5.16 17.05
CA VAL A 273 6.44 -4.87 17.67
C VAL A 273 5.32 -5.68 17.03
N ALA A 274 5.18 -5.63 15.71
CA ALA A 274 4.01 -6.18 15.02
C ALA A 274 3.94 -7.70 15.09
N VAL A 275 5.06 -8.40 14.88
CA VAL A 275 5.07 -9.88 14.85
C VAL A 275 4.58 -10.50 16.15
N PRO A 276 5.16 -10.21 17.35
CA PRO A 276 4.68 -10.81 18.58
C PRO A 276 3.24 -10.40 18.90
N VAL A 277 2.87 -9.14 18.64
CA VAL A 277 1.50 -8.63 18.85
C VAL A 277 0.51 -9.41 18.01
N LEU A 278 0.72 -9.51 16.70
CA LEU A 278 -0.20 -10.19 15.78
C LEU A 278 -0.35 -11.67 16.13
N ILE A 279 0.74 -12.36 16.48
CA ILE A 279 0.69 -13.76 16.90
C ILE A 279 -0.11 -13.93 18.19
N GLN A 280 0.16 -13.12 19.21
CA GLN A 280 -0.53 -13.20 20.51
C GLN A 280 -2.02 -12.91 20.36
N ASP A 281 -2.36 -11.83 19.67
CA ASP A 281 -3.72 -11.35 19.52
C ASP A 281 -4.56 -12.24 18.59
N TRP A 282 -3.95 -12.79 17.54
CA TRP A 282 -4.57 -13.83 16.73
C TRP A 282 -4.90 -15.08 17.55
N ARG A 283 -3.95 -15.56 18.39
CA ARG A 283 -4.18 -16.75 19.25
C ARG A 283 -5.32 -16.52 20.24
N ILE A 284 -5.42 -15.32 20.82
CA ILE A 284 -6.52 -14.94 21.72
C ILE A 284 -7.84 -14.93 20.94
N THR A 285 -7.91 -14.18 19.84
CA THR A 285 -9.12 -14.00 19.04
C THR A 285 -9.61 -15.30 18.41
N ARG A 286 -8.72 -16.23 18.08
CA ARG A 286 -9.10 -17.57 17.63
C ARG A 286 -9.92 -18.35 18.66
N ARG A 287 -9.69 -18.11 19.95
CA ARG A 287 -10.42 -18.77 21.05
C ARG A 287 -11.73 -18.07 21.40
N VAL A 288 -11.74 -16.74 21.37
CA VAL A 288 -12.89 -15.94 21.83
C VAL A 288 -13.81 -15.44 20.70
N GLY A 289 -13.36 -15.53 19.45
CA GLY A 289 -14.04 -14.98 18.29
C GLY A 289 -13.71 -13.51 18.01
N THR A 290 -13.90 -13.08 16.76
CA THR A 290 -13.67 -11.70 16.31
C THR A 290 -14.96 -10.89 16.31
N GLU A 291 -14.87 -9.63 16.76
CA GLU A 291 -15.96 -8.64 16.64
C GLU A 291 -16.00 -8.00 15.24
N HIS A 292 -14.95 -8.22 14.45
CA HIS A 292 -14.73 -7.56 13.16
C HIS A 292 -14.41 -8.58 12.04
N PRO A 293 -15.29 -9.56 11.77
CA PRO A 293 -15.07 -10.50 10.68
C PRO A 293 -15.07 -9.77 9.34
N SER A 294 -14.06 -10.01 8.50
CA SER A 294 -13.92 -9.36 7.20
C SER A 294 -13.95 -10.37 6.04
N PRO A 295 -15.12 -10.57 5.40
CA PRO A 295 -15.22 -11.30 4.14
C PRO A 295 -14.34 -10.70 3.03
N TYR A 296 -14.07 -9.39 3.09
CA TYR A 296 -13.16 -8.71 2.18
C TYR A 296 -11.75 -9.29 2.27
N VAL A 297 -11.18 -9.42 3.48
CA VAL A 297 -9.86 -10.04 3.69
C VAL A 297 -9.82 -11.46 3.12
N ARG A 298 -10.87 -12.26 3.35
CA ARG A 298 -10.95 -13.63 2.86
C ARG A 298 -10.97 -13.71 1.33
N VAL A 299 -11.78 -12.88 0.67
CA VAL A 299 -11.95 -12.92 -0.79
C VAL A 299 -10.78 -12.24 -1.49
N PHE A 300 -10.54 -10.97 -1.19
CA PHE A 300 -9.51 -10.19 -1.87
C PHE A 300 -8.10 -10.63 -1.46
N GLY A 301 -7.86 -10.96 -0.18
CA GLY A 301 -6.55 -11.44 0.26
C GLY A 301 -6.12 -12.74 -0.44
N VAL A 302 -7.05 -13.69 -0.60
CA VAL A 302 -6.79 -14.93 -1.36
C VAL A 302 -6.58 -14.63 -2.84
N LEU A 303 -7.44 -13.80 -3.45
CA LEU A 303 -7.30 -13.40 -4.85
C LEU A 303 -5.95 -12.71 -5.11
N TYR A 304 -5.54 -11.81 -4.23
CA TYR A 304 -4.25 -11.12 -4.26
C TYR A 304 -3.09 -12.12 -4.25
N LEU A 305 -3.05 -13.00 -3.25
CA LEU A 305 -1.96 -13.97 -3.09
C LEU A 305 -1.88 -14.94 -4.27
N LEU A 306 -3.02 -15.45 -4.76
CA LEU A 306 -3.05 -16.34 -5.92
C LEU A 306 -2.58 -15.63 -7.19
N THR A 307 -3.04 -14.39 -7.42
CA THR A 307 -2.66 -13.61 -8.60
C THR A 307 -1.17 -13.34 -8.58
N PHE A 308 -0.62 -12.82 -7.47
CA PHE A 308 0.82 -12.57 -7.38
C PHE A 308 1.64 -13.86 -7.42
N THR A 309 1.13 -15.00 -6.93
CA THR A 309 1.80 -16.29 -7.10
C THR A 309 1.98 -16.60 -8.59
N VAL A 310 0.91 -16.49 -9.39
CA VAL A 310 0.98 -16.72 -10.84
C VAL A 310 1.94 -15.74 -11.52
N LEU A 311 1.87 -14.45 -11.16
CA LEU A 311 2.74 -13.43 -11.76
C LEU A 311 4.22 -13.64 -11.41
N TRP A 312 4.53 -14.02 -10.17
CA TRP A 312 5.90 -14.37 -9.76
C TRP A 312 6.38 -15.63 -10.48
N LEU A 313 5.57 -16.69 -10.55
CA LEU A 313 5.93 -17.91 -11.28
C LEU A 313 6.23 -17.63 -12.77
N ALA A 314 5.49 -16.73 -13.40
CA ALA A 314 5.75 -16.33 -14.78
C ALA A 314 7.05 -15.51 -14.93
N ALA A 315 7.45 -14.75 -13.91
CA ALA A 315 8.65 -13.93 -13.91
C ALA A 315 9.91 -14.69 -13.44
N LEU A 316 9.77 -15.85 -12.79
CA LEU A 316 10.88 -16.64 -12.25
C LEU A 316 11.92 -17.07 -13.29
N PRO A 317 11.56 -17.47 -14.53
CA PRO A 317 12.56 -17.84 -15.53
C PRO A 317 13.51 -16.69 -15.85
N ASP A 318 12.96 -15.48 -16.08
CA ASP A 318 13.76 -14.28 -16.35
C ASP A 318 14.58 -13.86 -15.13
N PHE A 319 14.04 -14.03 -13.92
CA PHE A 319 14.76 -13.78 -12.68
C PHE A 319 15.95 -14.75 -12.53
N ALA A 320 15.75 -16.04 -12.80
CA ALA A 320 16.79 -17.06 -12.69
C ALA A 320 17.88 -16.91 -13.76
N GLY A 321 17.53 -16.39 -14.94
CA GLY A 321 18.46 -16.07 -16.01
C GLY A 321 19.14 -14.70 -15.88
N ALA A 322 18.84 -13.93 -14.82
CA ALA A 322 19.40 -12.59 -14.65
C ALA A 322 20.89 -12.63 -14.30
N ILE A 323 21.65 -11.71 -14.89
CA ILE A 323 23.07 -11.51 -14.61
C ILE A 323 23.20 -10.15 -13.91
N ASP A 324 23.88 -10.13 -12.76
CA ASP A 324 24.06 -8.93 -11.93
C ASP A 324 22.75 -8.17 -11.63
N GLY A 325 21.66 -8.92 -11.44
CA GLY A 325 20.33 -8.37 -11.13
C GLY A 325 19.61 -7.74 -12.33
N VAL A 326 20.02 -8.07 -13.56
CA VAL A 326 19.37 -7.61 -14.80
C VAL A 326 18.99 -8.82 -15.66
N THR A 327 17.72 -8.88 -16.08
CA THR A 327 17.19 -9.95 -16.94
C THR A 327 17.72 -9.83 -18.38
N GLY A 328 17.53 -10.88 -19.20
CA GLY A 328 17.84 -10.83 -20.62
C GLY A 328 17.06 -9.75 -21.41
N ALA A 329 15.93 -9.29 -20.86
CA ALA A 329 15.13 -8.19 -21.41
C ALA A 329 15.60 -6.80 -20.92
N GLY A 330 16.71 -6.71 -20.19
CA GLY A 330 17.23 -5.45 -19.64
C GLY A 330 16.39 -4.88 -18.51
N THR A 331 15.61 -5.71 -17.81
CA THR A 331 14.81 -5.28 -16.65
C THR A 331 15.51 -5.60 -15.33
N PRO A 332 15.51 -4.68 -14.35
CA PRO A 332 16.16 -4.93 -13.08
C PRO A 332 15.28 -5.87 -12.23
N THR A 333 15.90 -6.83 -11.55
CA THR A 333 15.21 -7.80 -10.71
C THR A 333 15.00 -7.27 -9.29
N GLY A 334 13.90 -7.65 -8.65
CA GLY A 334 13.68 -7.38 -7.23
C GLY A 334 14.50 -8.28 -6.31
N ASN A 335 14.09 -8.38 -5.05
CA ASN A 335 14.71 -9.28 -4.08
C ASN A 335 13.76 -10.45 -3.78
N LEU A 336 14.01 -11.60 -4.42
CA LEU A 336 13.16 -12.79 -4.29
C LEU A 336 13.06 -13.30 -2.85
N PRO A 337 14.15 -13.41 -2.05
CA PRO A 337 14.03 -13.79 -0.64
C PRO A 337 13.11 -12.87 0.16
N CYS A 338 13.22 -11.56 -0.05
CA CYS A 338 12.39 -10.58 0.62
C CYS A 338 10.92 -10.69 0.22
N ALA A 339 10.64 -10.83 -1.09
CA ALA A 339 9.29 -11.06 -1.60
C ALA A 339 8.69 -12.38 -1.06
N ALA A 340 9.48 -13.45 -0.97
CA ALA A 340 9.04 -14.73 -0.41
C ALA A 340 8.66 -14.61 1.08
N VAL A 341 9.46 -13.92 1.89
CA VAL A 341 9.12 -13.64 3.29
C VAL A 341 7.83 -12.82 3.39
N CYS A 342 7.68 -11.81 2.53
CA CYS A 342 6.48 -10.99 2.44
C CYS A 342 5.23 -11.83 2.09
N PHE A 343 5.35 -12.73 1.12
CA PHE A 343 4.29 -13.70 0.75
C PHE A 343 3.89 -14.57 1.92
N VAL A 344 4.86 -15.14 2.63
CA VAL A 344 4.62 -16.02 3.77
C VAL A 344 3.85 -15.26 4.85
N ILE A 345 4.31 -14.07 5.21
CA ILE A 345 3.65 -13.25 6.24
C ILE A 345 2.24 -12.82 5.81
N ALA A 346 2.08 -12.34 4.59
CA ALA A 346 0.77 -11.95 4.06
C ALA A 346 -0.18 -13.16 4.00
N GLY A 347 0.31 -14.33 3.58
CA GLY A 347 -0.42 -15.59 3.59
C GLY A 347 -0.87 -16.01 4.98
N TYR A 348 0.03 -15.97 5.97
CA TYR A 348 -0.32 -16.24 7.37
C TYR A 348 -1.37 -15.28 7.91
N CYS A 349 -1.28 -13.98 7.57
CA CYS A 349 -2.26 -12.98 7.99
C CYS A 349 -3.65 -13.25 7.37
N VAL A 350 -3.71 -13.49 6.06
CA VAL A 350 -4.97 -13.77 5.34
C VAL A 350 -5.59 -15.07 5.82
N ALA A 351 -4.81 -16.15 5.92
CA ALA A 351 -5.30 -17.44 6.42
C ALA A 351 -5.73 -17.36 7.88
N GLY A 352 -4.93 -16.67 8.71
CA GLY A 352 -5.20 -16.44 10.12
C GLY A 352 -6.55 -15.78 10.34
N VAL A 353 -6.83 -14.66 9.66
CA VAL A 353 -8.11 -13.94 9.75
C VAL A 353 -9.27 -14.73 9.13
N SER A 354 -9.03 -15.42 8.01
CA SER A 354 -10.06 -16.26 7.37
C SER A 354 -10.51 -17.44 8.24
N SER A 355 -9.69 -17.84 9.22
CA SER A 355 -10.00 -18.90 10.18
C SER A 355 -10.74 -18.43 11.44
N LEU A 356 -10.96 -17.11 11.61
CA LEU A 356 -11.61 -16.57 12.81
C LEU A 356 -13.13 -16.70 12.72
N SER A 357 -13.74 -17.20 13.79
CA SER A 357 -15.19 -17.22 13.96
C SER A 357 -15.71 -15.88 14.50
N PRO A 358 -16.90 -15.40 14.08
CA PRO A 358 -17.54 -14.26 14.73
C PRO A 358 -17.75 -14.50 16.23
N LYS A 359 -17.53 -13.47 17.05
CA LYS A 359 -17.82 -13.53 18.49
C LYS A 359 -19.34 -13.72 18.69
N THR A 360 -19.73 -14.80 19.36
CA THR A 360 -21.13 -15.04 19.72
C THR A 360 -21.49 -14.19 20.92
N THR A 361 -22.42 -13.25 20.78
CA THR A 361 -22.99 -12.54 21.92
C THR A 361 -23.81 -13.54 22.74
N PRO A 362 -23.65 -13.62 24.07
CA PRO A 362 -24.57 -14.40 24.90
C PRO A 362 -26.01 -13.95 24.63
N ALA A 363 -26.94 -14.89 24.45
CA ALA A 363 -28.35 -14.56 24.37
C ALA A 363 -28.72 -13.70 25.60
N PRO A 364 -29.47 -12.60 25.44
CA PRO A 364 -29.93 -11.84 26.60
C PRO A 364 -30.67 -12.81 27.51
N GLN A 365 -30.17 -13.00 28.73
CA GLN A 365 -30.90 -13.73 29.77
C GLN A 365 -32.26 -13.06 29.86
N ALA A 366 -33.29 -13.75 29.41
CA ALA A 366 -34.66 -13.33 29.62
C ALA A 366 -34.78 -13.09 31.12
N ALA A 367 -34.92 -11.83 31.51
CA ALA A 367 -35.22 -11.47 32.87
C ALA A 367 -36.55 -12.16 33.18
N LEU A 368 -36.49 -13.27 33.92
CA LEU A 368 -37.62 -13.81 34.63
C LEU A 368 -38.10 -12.69 35.55
N ARG A 369 -39.15 -12.01 35.12
CA ARG A 369 -39.99 -11.14 35.93
C ARG A 369 -41.41 -11.63 35.82
#